data_AF-A0A962Q6H6-F1
#
_entry.id   AF-A0A962Q6H6-F1
#
_cell.length_a   1.000
_cell.length_b   1.000
_cell.length_c   1.000
_cell.angle_alpha   90.00
_cell.angle_beta   90.00
_cell.angle_gamma   90.00
#
_symmetry.space_group_name_H-M   'P 1'
#
loop_
_entity.id
_entity.type
_entity.pdbx_description
1 polymer ?
#
loop_
_entity_poly.entity_id
_entity_poly.type
_entity_poly.pdbx_seq_one_letter_code
_entity_poly.pdbx_strand_id
1 'polypeptide(L)'
;IRDELATEFNKVFTDVLTKGGHQMVTTGGTGVLIVQPAIVNLEITAPDTMSPGMQQSFSADAGQMTLYMQLYDGKTGDIIARIIDPEAAGDDFVEVRNSVTNMAAAEQVLRRWATILSGHLETVAAAASASK
;
A
#
# COMPACT_ATOMS: atom_id res chain seq x y z
N ILE A 1 11.96 -7.87 5.54
CA ILE A 1 10.81 -7.84 4.61
C ILE A 1 9.53 -7.30 5.24
N ARG A 2 8.84 -7.99 6.18
CA ARG A 2 7.55 -7.49 6.70
C ARG A 2 7.66 -6.12 7.40
N ASP A 3 8.64 -5.97 8.29
CA ASP A 3 8.85 -4.70 9.01
C ASP A 3 9.33 -3.57 8.09
N GLU A 4 10.14 -3.91 7.08
CA GLU A 4 10.58 -2.97 6.04
C GLU A 4 9.41 -2.50 5.18
N LEU A 5 8.51 -3.42 4.80
CA LEU A 5 7.31 -3.09 4.02
C LEU A 5 6.31 -2.27 4.85
N ALA A 6 6.19 -2.54 6.14
CA ALA A 6 5.40 -1.71 7.05
C ALA A 6 5.99 -0.30 7.20
N THR A 7 7.32 -0.20 7.25
CA THR A 7 8.03 1.08 7.27
C THR A 7 7.81 1.84 5.97
N GLU A 8 7.94 1.17 4.82
CA GLU A 8 7.73 1.76 3.51
C GLU A 8 6.27 2.18 3.29
N PHE A 9 5.30 1.38 3.76
CA PHE A 9 3.88 1.75 3.79
C PHE A 9 3.70 3.09 4.52
N ASN A 10 4.18 3.19 5.76
CA ASN A 10 4.01 4.40 6.56
C ASN A 10 4.63 5.62 5.88
N LYS A 11 5.82 5.46 5.32
CA LYS A 11 6.52 6.50 4.57
C LYS A 11 5.71 6.97 3.35
N VAL A 12 5.28 6.04 2.50
CA VAL A 12 4.58 6.35 1.24
C VAL A 12 3.20 6.96 1.52
N PHE A 13 2.42 6.39 2.43
CA PHE A 13 1.10 6.90 2.77
C PHE A 13 1.19 8.28 3.43
N THR A 14 2.14 8.48 4.35
CA THR A 14 2.37 9.81 4.96
C THR A 14 2.72 10.85 3.91
N ASP A 15 3.63 10.53 2.99
CA ASP A 15 4.05 11.43 1.90
C ASP A 15 2.85 11.84 1.03
N VAL A 16 2.10 10.86 0.52
CA VAL A 16 0.99 11.12 -0.40
C VAL A 16 -0.15 11.85 0.29
N LEU A 17 -0.58 11.41 1.48
CA LEU A 17 -1.71 12.04 2.18
C LEU A 17 -1.36 13.46 2.63
N THR A 18 -0.12 13.71 3.07
CA THR A 18 0.31 15.07 3.43
C THR A 18 0.33 15.98 2.21
N LYS A 19 0.79 15.49 1.05
CA LYS A 19 0.72 16.23 -0.22
C LYS A 19 -0.71 16.49 -0.69
N GLY A 20 -1.64 15.58 -0.38
CA GLY A 20 -3.09 15.76 -0.55
C GLY A 20 -3.74 16.74 0.45
N GLY A 21 -2.96 17.34 1.35
CA GLY A 21 -3.44 18.33 2.32
C GLY A 21 -3.98 17.73 3.62
N HIS A 22 -3.78 16.43 3.87
CA HIS A 22 -4.19 15.79 5.12
C HIS A 22 -3.10 15.95 6.20
N GLN A 23 -3.49 16.39 7.39
CA GLN A 23 -2.59 16.49 8.53
C GLN A 23 -2.46 15.13 9.24
N MET A 24 -1.22 14.67 9.47
CA MET A 24 -0.96 13.49 10.28
C MET A 24 -1.01 13.83 11.77
N VAL A 25 -1.67 12.98 12.56
CA VAL A 25 -1.85 13.15 14.01
C VAL A 25 -1.54 11.85 14.74
N THR A 26 -1.14 11.95 16.02
CA THR A 26 -0.81 10.79 16.85
C THR A 26 -1.92 10.37 17.81
N THR A 27 -2.99 11.17 17.90
CA THR A 27 -4.14 10.91 18.79
C THR A 27 -5.45 10.94 18.01
N GLY A 28 -6.35 10.01 18.34
CA GLY A 28 -7.73 10.03 17.84
C GLY A 28 -8.52 11.26 18.32
N GLY A 29 -9.62 11.55 17.64
CA GLY A 29 -10.52 12.65 17.98
C GLY A 29 -11.54 12.95 16.89
N THR A 30 -12.33 14.00 17.12
CA THR A 30 -13.32 14.47 16.13
C THR A 30 -12.61 14.90 14.84
N GLY A 31 -13.04 14.39 13.70
CA GLY A 31 -12.44 14.71 12.40
C GLY A 31 -11.12 13.97 12.11
N VAL A 32 -10.74 13.00 12.95
CA VAL A 32 -9.61 12.11 12.70
C VAL A 32 -10.09 10.83 12.05
N LEU A 33 -9.41 10.40 10.98
CA LEU A 33 -9.60 9.09 10.38
C LEU A 33 -8.40 8.21 10.75
N ILE A 34 -8.67 7.03 11.31
CA ILE A 34 -7.61 6.04 11.59
C ILE A 34 -7.55 5.06 10.43
N VAL A 35 -6.37 4.92 9.84
CA VAL A 35 -6.09 3.99 8.74
C VAL A 35 -5.31 2.80 9.31
N GLN A 36 -5.89 1.60 9.26
CA GLN A 36 -5.24 0.37 9.69
C GLN A 36 -5.03 -0.56 8.50
N PRO A 37 -3.83 -0.56 7.89
CA PRO A 37 -3.51 -1.46 6.79
C PRO A 37 -3.08 -2.84 7.30
N ALA A 38 -3.30 -3.84 6.47
CA ALA A 38 -2.70 -5.16 6.53
C ALA A 38 -2.39 -5.59 5.09
N ILE A 39 -1.15 -6.00 4.85
CA ILE A 39 -0.76 -6.59 3.57
C ILE A 39 -0.87 -8.10 3.73
N VAL A 40 -1.74 -8.72 2.94
CA VAL A 40 -1.99 -10.16 2.96
C VAL A 40 -1.55 -10.79 1.64
N ASN A 41 -1.28 -12.10 1.67
CA ASN A 41 -0.81 -12.86 0.51
C ASN A 41 0.46 -12.28 -0.15
N LEU A 42 1.45 -11.88 0.65
CA LEU A 42 2.73 -11.40 0.13
C LEU A 42 3.62 -12.59 -0.26
N GLU A 43 3.68 -12.87 -1.56
CA GLU A 43 4.65 -13.83 -2.13
C GLU A 43 5.78 -13.07 -2.83
N ILE A 44 6.98 -13.16 -2.26
CA ILE A 44 8.20 -12.57 -2.81
C ILE A 44 9.11 -13.72 -3.24
N THR A 45 9.11 -14.03 -4.53
CA THR A 45 10.02 -15.02 -5.11
C THR A 45 11.37 -14.35 -5.35
N ALA A 46 12.32 -14.52 -4.42
CA ALA A 46 13.71 -14.10 -4.62
C ALA A 46 14.51 -15.30 -5.17
N PRO A 47 15.23 -15.19 -6.31
CA PRO A 47 16.11 -16.25 -6.74
C PRO A 47 17.35 -16.27 -5.84
N ASP A 48 17.55 -17.37 -5.12
CA ASP A 48 18.87 -17.75 -4.62
C ASP A 48 19.66 -18.34 -5.78
N THR A 49 20.74 -17.67 -6.20
CA THR A 49 22.10 -18.25 -6.30
C THR A 49 23.01 -17.38 -7.17
N MET A 50 24.13 -16.97 -6.57
CA MET A 50 25.34 -16.62 -7.30
C MET A 50 25.91 -17.91 -7.91
N SER A 51 25.65 -18.17 -9.18
CA SER A 51 26.38 -19.18 -9.96
C SER A 51 26.72 -18.63 -11.34
N PRO A 52 28.01 -18.57 -11.73
CA PRO A 52 28.41 -18.24 -13.09
C PRO A 52 28.11 -19.47 -13.97
N GLY A 53 26.89 -19.53 -14.48
CA GLY A 53 26.44 -20.62 -15.33
C GLY A 53 25.05 -20.31 -15.82
N MET A 54 24.94 -20.00 -17.11
CA MET A 54 23.70 -19.64 -17.77
C MET A 54 22.73 -20.82 -17.75
N GLN A 55 21.88 -20.89 -16.72
CA GLN A 55 20.70 -21.73 -16.67
C GLN A 55 19.50 -20.83 -16.47
N GLN A 56 18.82 -20.53 -17.59
CA GLN A 56 17.53 -19.85 -17.57
C GLN A 56 16.46 -20.88 -17.21
N SER A 57 16.32 -21.20 -15.92
CA SER A 57 15.12 -21.86 -15.42
C SER A 57 14.07 -20.78 -15.18
N PHE A 58 13.17 -20.59 -16.15
CA PHE A 58 11.97 -19.77 -15.97
C PHE A 58 10.97 -20.54 -15.10
N SER A 59 10.99 -20.32 -13.79
CA SER A 59 9.81 -20.56 -12.95
C SER A 59 9.12 -19.22 -12.77
N ALA A 60 7.99 -19.05 -13.45
CA ALA A 60 7.17 -17.85 -13.42
C ALA A 60 6.11 -17.99 -12.31
N ASP A 61 6.53 -17.75 -11.07
CA ASP A 61 5.58 -17.52 -9.97
C ASP A 61 5.53 -16.01 -9.72
N ALA A 62 4.53 -15.38 -10.35
CA ALA A 62 4.28 -13.95 -10.30
C ALA A 62 3.94 -13.54 -8.86
N GLY A 63 4.71 -12.62 -8.28
CA GLY A 63 4.47 -12.14 -6.91
C GLY A 63 3.07 -11.54 -6.76
N GLN A 64 2.34 -11.95 -5.73
CA GLN A 64 1.02 -11.40 -5.41
C GLN A 64 1.10 -10.54 -4.16
N MET A 65 0.28 -9.50 -4.08
CA MET A 65 0.16 -8.65 -2.92
C MET A 65 -1.26 -8.11 -2.81
N THR A 66 -1.96 -8.41 -1.72
CA THR A 66 -3.31 -7.90 -1.48
C THR A 66 -3.30 -6.88 -0.36
N LEU A 67 -3.83 -5.68 -0.62
CA LEU A 67 -4.13 -4.71 0.42
C LEU A 67 -5.43 -5.07 1.11
N TYR A 68 -5.40 -5.21 2.42
CA TYR A 68 -6.56 -5.13 3.28
C TYR A 68 -6.44 -3.88 4.14
N MET A 69 -7.43 -3.00 4.14
CA MET A 69 -7.37 -1.76 4.92
C MET A 69 -8.70 -1.51 5.61
N GLN A 70 -8.63 -1.17 6.90
CA GLN A 70 -9.77 -0.75 7.69
C GLN A 70 -9.65 0.74 8.00
N LEU A 71 -10.76 1.45 7.82
CA LEU A 71 -10.88 2.86 8.13
C LEU A 71 -11.80 3.02 9.34
N TYR A 72 -11.35 3.72 10.37
CA TYR A 72 -12.12 3.95 11.59
C TYR A 72 -12.34 5.44 11.87
N ASP A 73 -13.50 5.76 12.44
CA ASP A 73 -13.74 7.07 13.04
C ASP A 73 -12.85 7.25 14.27
N GLY A 74 -12.02 8.29 14.28
CA GLY A 74 -11.06 8.53 15.34
C GLY A 74 -11.68 8.98 16.67
N LYS A 75 -12.96 9.36 16.70
CA LYS A 75 -13.68 9.76 17.92
C LYS A 75 -14.40 8.57 18.54
N THR A 76 -15.12 7.78 17.75
CA THR A 76 -15.97 6.68 18.25
C THR A 76 -15.28 5.33 18.20
N GLY A 77 -14.30 5.16 17.31
CA GLY A 77 -13.68 3.86 17.01
C GLY A 77 -14.53 2.99 16.09
N ASP A 78 -15.60 3.52 15.51
CA ASP A 78 -16.45 2.77 14.59
C ASP A 78 -15.75 2.52 13.26
N ILE A 79 -15.95 1.33 12.69
CA ILE A 79 -15.47 1.03 11.34
C ILE A 79 -16.36 1.76 10.33
N ILE A 80 -15.74 2.64 9.55
CA ILE A 80 -16.40 3.38 8.47
C ILE A 80 -16.33 2.59 7.16
N ALA A 81 -15.20 1.95 6.88
CA ALA A 81 -15.01 1.20 5.64
C ALA A 81 -13.98 0.08 5.78
N ARG A 82 -14.08 -0.90 4.87
CA ARG A 82 -13.07 -1.93 4.60
C ARG A 82 -12.75 -1.94 3.11
N ILE A 83 -11.46 -1.95 2.80
CA ILE A 83 -10.95 -1.98 1.43
C ILE A 83 -10.18 -3.29 1.26
N ILE A 84 -10.45 -3.98 0.15
CA ILE A 84 -9.71 -5.17 -0.27
C ILE A 84 -9.31 -4.93 -1.72
N ASP A 85 -8.00 -4.84 -1.99
CA ASP A 85 -7.47 -4.63 -3.33
C ASP A 85 -6.36 -5.64 -3.62
N PRO A 86 -6.67 -6.72 -4.36
CA PRO A 86 -5.67 -7.69 -4.78
C PRO A 86 -4.88 -7.15 -5.98
N GLU A 87 -3.58 -6.95 -5.80
CA GLU A 87 -2.66 -6.70 -6.91
C GLU A 87 -1.90 -8.00 -7.23
N ALA A 88 -2.09 -8.50 -8.45
CA ALA A 88 -1.27 -9.58 -8.99
C ALA A 88 -0.22 -8.96 -9.93
N ALA A 89 1.01 -9.44 -9.86
CA ALA A 89 2.04 -9.09 -10.83
C ALA A 89 1.57 -9.40 -12.26
N GLY A 90 1.21 -8.35 -13.03
CA GLY A 90 1.14 -8.41 -14.49
C GLY A 90 2.54 -8.41 -15.11
N ASP A 91 2.65 -8.28 -16.44
CA ASP A 91 3.93 -8.23 -17.17
C ASP A 91 4.93 -7.21 -16.58
N ASP A 92 4.45 -6.10 -16.01
CA ASP A 92 5.27 -5.04 -15.40
C ASP A 92 6.03 -5.46 -14.12
N PHE A 93 5.59 -6.53 -13.43
CA PHE A 93 6.25 -7.06 -12.23
C PHE A 93 7.13 -8.29 -12.52
N VAL A 94 7.09 -8.85 -13.74
CA VAL A 94 7.85 -10.05 -14.13
C VAL A 94 9.37 -9.79 -14.17
N GLU A 95 9.79 -8.53 -14.26
CA GLU A 95 11.21 -8.12 -14.27
C GLU A 95 11.88 -8.07 -12.89
N VAL A 96 11.11 -8.24 -11.82
CA VAL A 96 11.57 -7.97 -10.45
C VAL A 96 12.30 -9.19 -9.87
N ARG A 97 13.59 -9.33 -10.23
CA ARG A 97 14.45 -10.49 -9.87
C ARG A 97 15.45 -10.24 -8.72
N ASN A 98 15.29 -9.20 -7.91
CA ASN A 98 16.18 -8.88 -6.76
C ASN A 98 15.37 -8.24 -5.61
N SER A 99 15.73 -8.51 -4.35
CA SER A 99 15.11 -7.93 -3.15
C SER A 99 15.07 -6.39 -3.14
N VAL A 100 16.04 -5.72 -3.76
CA VAL A 100 16.06 -4.25 -3.92
C VAL A 100 15.06 -3.81 -5.00
N THR A 101 15.02 -4.52 -6.14
CA THR A 101 14.04 -4.27 -7.21
C THR A 101 12.62 -4.52 -6.71
N ASN A 102 12.45 -5.46 -5.77
CA ASN A 102 11.17 -5.79 -5.16
C ASN A 102 10.62 -4.69 -4.24
N MET A 103 11.49 -3.96 -3.53
CA MET A 103 11.02 -2.84 -2.71
C MET A 103 10.56 -1.65 -3.56
N ALA A 104 11.23 -1.39 -4.70
CA ALA A 104 10.79 -0.34 -5.63
C ALA A 104 9.43 -0.65 -6.26
N ALA A 105 9.21 -1.91 -6.65
CA ALA A 105 7.92 -2.35 -7.17
C ALA A 105 6.81 -2.29 -6.09
N ALA A 106 7.12 -2.72 -4.87
CA ALA A 106 6.22 -2.56 -3.73
C ALA A 106 5.90 -1.09 -3.44
N GLU A 107 6.89 -0.18 -3.49
CA GLU A 107 6.68 1.27 -3.34
C GLU A 107 5.69 1.81 -4.38
N GLN A 108 5.79 1.38 -5.64
CA GLN A 108 4.87 1.80 -6.70
C GLN A 108 3.42 1.38 -6.42
N VAL A 109 3.21 0.13 -5.98
CA VAL A 109 1.88 -0.37 -5.61
C VAL A 109 1.33 0.37 -4.39
N LEU A 110 2.16 0.55 -3.36
CA LEU A 110 1.80 1.33 -2.17
C LEU A 110 1.43 2.77 -2.53
N ARG A 111 2.17 3.41 -3.44
CA ARG A 111 1.91 4.78 -3.88
C ARG A 111 0.61 4.87 -4.66
N ARG A 112 0.33 3.91 -5.55
CA ARG A 112 -0.96 3.80 -6.25
C ARG A 112 -2.13 3.76 -5.27
N TRP A 113 -2.08 2.87 -4.27
CA TRP A 113 -3.13 2.77 -3.25
C TRP A 113 -3.28 4.05 -2.41
N ALA A 114 -2.17 4.66 -2.00
CA ALA A 114 -2.20 5.91 -1.24
C ALA A 114 -2.83 7.06 -2.07
N THR A 115 -2.53 7.14 -3.37
CA THR A 115 -3.12 8.14 -4.27
C THR A 115 -4.61 7.92 -4.46
N ILE A 116 -5.05 6.67 -4.61
CA ILE A 116 -6.48 6.33 -4.68
C ILE A 116 -7.18 6.77 -3.40
N LEU A 117 -6.63 6.44 -2.22
CA LEU A 117 -7.20 6.85 -0.93
C LEU A 117 -7.31 8.39 -0.83
N SER A 118 -6.23 9.12 -1.15
CA SER A 118 -6.23 10.59 -1.11
C SER A 118 -7.35 11.18 -1.97
N GLY A 119 -7.49 10.73 -3.21
CA GLY A 119 -8.53 11.22 -4.13
C GLY A 119 -9.96 10.93 -3.63
N HIS A 120 -10.18 9.78 -2.99
CA HIS A 120 -11.47 9.49 -2.35
C HIS A 120 -11.75 10.41 -1.16
N LEU A 121 -10.76 10.68 -0.31
CA LEU A 121 -10.91 11.58 0.83
C LEU A 121 -11.21 13.01 0.38
N GLU A 122 -10.53 13.50 -0.66
CA GLU A 122 -10.80 14.80 -1.29
C GLU A 122 -12.24 14.89 -1.80
N THR A 123 -12.71 13.85 -2.50
CA THR A 123 -14.08 13.78 -3.04
C THR A 123 -15.13 13.84 -1.91
N VAL A 124 -14.91 13.09 -0.83
CA VAL A 124 -15.82 13.07 0.32
C VAL A 124 -15.79 14.41 1.06
N ALA A 125 -14.63 15.02 1.24
CA ALA A 125 -14.50 16.33 1.87
C ALA A 125 -15.22 17.43 1.07
N ALA A 126 -15.12 17.38 -0.27
CA ALA A 126 -15.83 18.30 -1.15
C ALA A 126 -17.35 18.11 -1.05
N ALA A 127 -17.85 16.88 -1.07
CA ALA A 127 -19.28 16.58 -0.93
C ALA A 127 -19.85 17.03 0.42
N ALA A 128 -19.10 16.83 1.51
CA ALA A 128 -19.49 17.28 2.84
C ALA A 128 -19.57 18.81 2.94
N SER A 129 -18.66 19.52 2.25
CA SER A 129 -18.64 20.99 2.22
C SER A 129 -19.77 21.58 1.38
N ALA A 130 -20.20 20.90 0.31
CA ALA A 130 -21.31 21.33 -0.54
C ALA A 130 -22.70 21.12 0.09
N SER A 131 -22.80 20.26 1.11
CA SER A 131 -24.05 19.95 1.81
C SER A 131 -24.34 20.85 3.02
N LYS A 132 -23.51 21.87 3.25
CA LYS A 132 -23.57 22.79 4.40
C LYS A 132 -23.90 24.21 3.95
#